data_AF-A0A3A1QNF9-F1
#
_entry.id   AF-A0A3A1QNF9-F1
#
_cell.length_a   1.000
_cell.length_b   1.000
_cell.length_c   1.000
_cell.angle_alpha   90.00
_cell.angle_beta   90.00
_cell.angle_gamma   90.00
#
_symmetry.space_group_name_H-M   'P 1'
#
loop_
_entity.id
_entity.type
_entity.pdbx_description
1 polymer ?
#
loop_
_entity_poly.entity_id
_entity_poly.type
_entity_poly.pdbx_seq_one_letter_code
_entity_poly.pdbx_strand_id
1 'polypeptide(L)'
;MKKKVLIIVIVLIGLAFTLCGPYNILQDFNANEILQDVQLKRDFHNDPLRSAEYKGRDTYIVYTDSGDEFVVIKDYFSVMNFKWKIYELRGGVEDE
;
A
#
# COMPACT_ATOMS: atom_id res chain seq x y z
N MET A 1 30.61 -30.73 12.59
CA MET A 1 30.46 -29.30 12.93
C MET A 1 29.74 -28.50 11.85
N LYS A 2 30.14 -28.58 10.57
CA LYS A 2 29.51 -27.85 9.44
C LYS A 2 27.98 -28.05 9.30
N LYS A 3 27.48 -29.28 9.48
CA LYS A 3 26.03 -29.59 9.40
C LYS A 3 25.19 -28.95 10.52
N LYS A 4 25.75 -28.78 11.72
CA LYS A 4 25.04 -28.16 12.85
C LYS A 4 24.93 -26.64 12.68
N VAL A 5 25.99 -26.01 12.15
CA VAL A 5 25.98 -24.58 11.80
C VAL A 5 24.96 -24.29 10.69
N LEU A 6 24.87 -25.15 9.67
CA LEU A 6 23.87 -25.01 8.60
C LEU A 6 22.44 -25.02 9.14
N ILE A 7 22.12 -25.94 10.05
CA ILE A 7 20.79 -26.04 10.67
C ILE A 7 20.48 -24.77 11.47
N ILE A 8 21.44 -24.25 12.24
CA ILE A 8 21.27 -23.02 13.01
C ILE A 8 20.98 -21.82 12.09
N VAL A 9 21.68 -21.72 10.95
CA VAL A 9 21.44 -20.67 9.96
C VAL A 9 20.04 -20.79 9.34
N ILE A 10 19.60 -22.00 9.00
CA ILE A 10 18.25 -22.22 8.46
C ILE A 10 17.17 -21.83 9.48
N VAL A 11 17.36 -22.19 10.74
CA VAL A 11 16.42 -21.83 11.83
C VAL A 11 16.39 -20.31 12.05
N LEU A 12 17.54 -19.65 12.02
CA LEU A 12 17.64 -18.19 12.12
C LEU A 12 16.96 -17.47 10.95
N ILE A 13 17.13 -17.97 9.73
CA ILE A 13 16.45 -17.43 8.54
C ILE A 13 14.94 -17.64 8.67
N GLY A 14 14.49 -18.82 9.09
CA GLY A 14 13.06 -19.09 9.33
C GLY A 14 12.45 -18.14 10.36
N LEU A 15 13.15 -17.91 11.47
CA LEU A 15 12.76 -16.93 12.50
C LEU A 15 12.72 -15.50 11.96
N ALA A 16 13.71 -15.09 11.17
CA ALA A 16 13.72 -13.78 10.53
C ALA A 16 12.54 -13.60 9.57
N PHE A 17 12.15 -14.63 8.82
CA PHE A 17 10.96 -14.61 7.96
C PHE A 17 9.65 -14.49 8.76
N THR A 18 9.58 -15.05 9.97
CA THR A 18 8.39 -14.89 10.83
C THR A 18 8.30 -13.51 11.48
N LEU A 19 9.45 -12.91 11.83
CA LEU A 19 9.52 -11.60 12.49
C LEU A 19 9.39 -10.45 11.48
N CYS A 20 10.04 -10.55 10.33
CA CYS A 20 9.93 -9.61 9.21
C CYS A 20 8.96 -10.13 8.15
N GLY A 21 7.77 -10.59 8.58
CA GLY A 21 6.76 -11.21 7.73
C GLY A 21 6.67 -10.50 6.36
N PRO A 22 6.90 -11.20 5.23
CA PRO A 22 7.01 -10.57 3.92
C PRO A 22 5.76 -9.77 3.55
N TYR A 23 4.62 -10.09 4.17
CA TYR A 23 3.36 -9.40 4.01
C TYR A 23 3.44 -7.90 4.36
N ASN A 24 4.12 -7.54 5.45
CA ASN A 24 4.23 -6.15 5.88
C ASN A 24 5.15 -5.36 4.96
N ILE A 25 6.28 -5.96 4.57
CA ILE A 25 7.25 -5.31 3.66
C ILE A 25 6.63 -5.11 2.27
N LEU A 26 5.92 -6.12 1.75
CA LEU A 26 5.25 -6.03 0.45
C LEU A 26 4.09 -5.03 0.47
N GLN A 27 3.39 -4.89 1.60
CA GLN A 27 2.32 -3.92 1.77
C GLN A 27 2.85 -2.47 1.72
N ASP A 28 3.92 -2.19 2.45
CA ASP A 28 4.56 -0.87 2.46
C ASP A 28 5.17 -0.53 1.09
N PHE A 29 5.75 -1.52 0.40
CA PHE A 29 6.30 -1.32 -0.93
C PHE A 29 5.21 -0.99 -1.96
N ASN A 30 4.09 -1.72 -1.93
CA ASN A 30 2.94 -1.46 -2.80
C ASN A 30 2.28 -0.10 -2.51
N ALA A 31 2.20 0.31 -1.24
CA ALA A 31 1.61 1.59 -0.86
C ALA A 31 2.47 2.77 -1.35
N ASN A 32 3.79 2.65 -1.27
CA ASN A 32 4.70 3.69 -1.77
C ASN A 32 4.74 3.76 -3.30
N GLU A 33 4.48 2.65 -4.00
CA GLU A 33 4.49 2.61 -5.47
C GLU A 33 3.38 3.50 -6.08
N ILE A 34 2.19 3.53 -5.47
CA ILE A 34 1.06 4.32 -6.00
C ILE A 34 1.32 5.83 -5.92
N LEU A 35 2.15 6.28 -4.96
CA LEU A 35 2.56 7.68 -4.84
C LEU A 35 3.42 8.14 -6.03
N GLN A 36 3.93 7.22 -6.85
CA GLN A 36 4.71 7.53 -8.05
C GLN A 36 3.89 7.41 -9.35
N ASP A 37 2.66 6.90 -9.30
CA ASP A 37 1.80 6.69 -10.46
C ASP A 37 1.42 8.02 -11.14
N VAL A 38 1.71 8.12 -12.44
CA VAL A 38 1.51 9.35 -13.22
C VAL A 38 0.02 9.66 -13.41
N GLN A 39 -0.83 8.64 -13.56
CA GLN A 39 -2.27 8.86 -13.72
C GLN A 39 -2.87 9.37 -12.43
N LEU A 40 -2.50 8.77 -11.30
CA LEU A 40 -2.98 9.19 -9.98
C LEU A 40 -2.52 10.61 -9.66
N LYS A 41 -1.23 10.92 -9.83
CA LYS A 41 -0.71 12.30 -9.62
C LYS A 41 -1.44 13.34 -10.46
N ARG A 42 -1.77 12.99 -11.71
CA ARG A 42 -2.50 13.89 -12.59
C ARG A 42 -3.88 14.19 -12.01
N ASP A 43 -4.61 13.19 -11.53
CA ASP A 43 -5.97 13.38 -11.01
C ASP A 43 -6.00 14.26 -9.75
N PHE A 44 -4.90 14.29 -8.98
CA PHE A 44 -4.72 15.17 -7.81
C PHE A 44 -4.17 16.57 -8.14
N HIS A 45 -3.83 16.85 -9.41
CA HIS A 45 -3.47 18.13 -10.06
C HIS A 45 -2.59 19.14 -9.29
N ASN A 46 -2.98 19.57 -8.09
CA ASN A 46 -2.36 20.63 -7.27
C ASN A 46 -2.11 20.26 -5.80
N ASP A 47 -2.53 19.08 -5.33
CA ASP A 47 -2.33 18.66 -3.94
C ASP A 47 -1.43 17.42 -3.90
N PRO A 48 -0.14 17.56 -3.54
CA PRO A 48 0.79 16.46 -3.55
C PRO A 48 0.35 15.35 -2.60
N LEU A 49 0.48 14.11 -3.07
CA LEU A 49 0.24 12.93 -2.23
C LEU A 49 1.44 12.76 -1.28
N ARG A 50 1.16 12.78 0.01
CA ARG A 50 2.17 12.67 1.07
C ARG A 50 2.46 11.22 1.42
N SER A 51 1.40 10.45 1.65
CA SER A 51 1.50 9.06 2.08
C SER A 51 0.29 8.27 1.63
N ALA A 52 0.46 6.96 1.48
CA ALA A 52 -0.62 6.05 1.20
C ALA A 52 -0.55 4.85 2.15
N GLU A 53 -1.72 4.32 2.49
CA GLU A 53 -1.87 3.09 3.27
C GLU A 53 -2.70 2.08 2.47
N TYR A 54 -2.13 0.91 2.21
CA TYR A 54 -2.87 -0.15 1.52
C TYR A 54 -3.83 -0.86 2.46
N LYS A 55 -5.12 -0.87 2.13
CA LYS A 55 -6.19 -1.51 2.92
C LYS A 55 -6.63 -2.88 2.38
N GLY A 56 -5.99 -3.37 1.31
CA GLY A 56 -6.36 -4.63 0.68
C GLY A 56 -7.32 -4.43 -0.50
N ARG A 57 -7.51 -5.49 -1.31
CA ARG A 57 -8.41 -5.48 -2.49
C ARG A 57 -8.22 -4.23 -3.37
N ASP A 58 -6.97 -3.92 -3.67
CA ASP A 58 -6.61 -2.79 -4.53
C ASP A 58 -7.12 -1.42 -4.03
N THR A 59 -7.41 -1.33 -2.72
CA THR A 59 -7.91 -0.13 -2.06
C THR A 59 -6.80 0.48 -1.20
N TYR A 60 -6.67 1.79 -1.29
CA TYR A 60 -5.66 2.59 -0.62
C TYR A 60 -6.34 3.78 0.04
N ILE A 61 -5.85 4.16 1.23
CA ILE A 61 -6.13 5.47 1.78
C ILE A 61 -4.94 6.36 1.45
N VAL A 62 -5.20 7.50 0.84
CA VAL A 62 -4.19 8.45 0.40
C VAL A 62 -4.39 9.74 1.18
N TYR A 63 -3.28 10.24 1.71
CA TYR A 63 -3.22 11.50 2.44
C TYR A 63 -2.47 12.51 1.60
N THR A 64 -3.04 13.71 1.49
CA THR A 64 -2.40 14.82 0.79
C THR A 64 -1.60 15.71 1.75
N ASP A 65 -0.75 16.56 1.20
CA ASP A 65 -0.02 17.56 1.97
C ASP A 65 -0.94 18.58 2.65
N SER A 66 -2.10 18.87 2.04
CA SER A 66 -3.12 19.75 2.61
C SER A 66 -3.83 19.13 3.83
N GLY A 67 -3.63 17.84 4.07
CA GLY A 67 -4.23 17.10 5.18
C GLY A 67 -5.57 16.44 4.84
N ASP A 68 -5.96 16.46 3.56
CA ASP A 68 -7.17 15.79 3.09
C ASP A 68 -6.92 14.28 2.95
N GLU A 69 -7.98 13.50 3.21
CA GLU A 69 -7.97 12.05 3.16
C GLU A 69 -8.86 11.56 2.01
N PHE A 70 -8.34 10.61 1.23
CA PHE A 70 -9.05 10.05 0.08
C PHE A 70 -8.98 8.52 0.10
N VAL A 71 -10.08 7.87 -0.27
CA VAL A 71 -10.07 6.46 -0.64
C VAL A 71 -9.81 6.36 -2.13
N VAL A 72 -8.77 5.63 -2.49
CA VAL A 72 -8.36 5.39 -3.87
C VAL A 72 -8.44 3.90 -4.15
N ILE A 73 -9.15 3.51 -5.22
CA ILE A 73 -9.36 2.11 -5.61
C ILE A 73 -8.84 1.90 -7.02
N LYS A 74 -8.01 0.88 -7.22
CA LYS A 74 -7.58 0.43 -8.55
C LYS A 74 -8.68 -0.46 -9.14
N ASP A 75 -9.50 0.10 -10.03
CA ASP A 75 -10.61 -0.61 -10.67
C ASP A 75 -10.16 -1.20 -12.01
N TYR A 76 -9.91 -2.51 -12.02
CA TYR A 76 -9.50 -3.24 -13.22
C TYR A 76 -10.72 -3.54 -14.10
N PHE A 77 -10.69 -3.05 -15.33
CA PHE A 77 -11.66 -3.42 -16.36
C PHE A 77 -11.08 -4.42 -17.37
N SER A 78 -9.78 -4.70 -17.30
CA SER A 78 -9.15 -5.87 -17.92
C SER A 78 -7.92 -6.30 -17.12
N VAL A 79 -7.30 -7.43 -17.50
CA VAL A 79 -6.09 -7.96 -16.83
C VAL A 79 -4.93 -6.96 -16.77
N MET A 80 -4.81 -6.08 -17.78
CA MET A 80 -3.71 -5.11 -17.88
C MET A 80 -4.16 -3.65 -17.74
N ASN A 81 -5.46 -3.39 -17.73
CA ASN A 81 -5.97 -2.02 -17.72
C ASN A 81 -6.85 -1.77 -16.51
N PHE A 82 -6.56 -0.66 -15.85
CA PHE A 82 -7.31 -0.18 -14.70
C PHE A 82 -7.55 1.32 -14.79
N LYS A 83 -8.48 1.82 -13.98
CA LYS A 83 -8.65 3.24 -13.69
C LYS A 83 -8.66 3.44 -12.19
N TRP A 84 -8.20 4.60 -11.75
CA TRP A 84 -8.34 5.02 -10.38
C TRP A 84 -9.76 5.51 -10.13
N LYS A 85 -10.38 5.02 -9.06
CA LYS A 85 -11.59 5.62 -8.48
C LYS A 85 -11.18 6.33 -7.21
N ILE A 86 -11.50 7.61 -7.09
CA ILE A 86 -11.08 8.48 -5.99
C ILE A 86 -12.34 8.96 -5.28
N TYR A 87 -12.38 8.82 -3.95
CA TYR A 87 -13.47 9.26 -3.09
C TYR A 87 -12.88 10.13 -1.98
N GLU A 88 -13.40 11.35 -1.81
CA GLU A 88 -13.02 12.23 -0.71
C GLU A 88 -13.67 11.73 0.58
N LEU A 89 -12.87 11.49 1.62
CA LEU A 89 -13.37 11.21 2.96
C LEU A 89 -13.71 12.55 3.63
N ARG A 90 -14.80 13.20 3.19
CA ARG A 90 -15.38 14.29 3.99
C ARG A 90 -16.01 13.69 5.23
N GLY A 91 -15.67 14.27 6.38
CA GLY A 91 -15.87 13.70 7.70
C GLY A 91 -17.27 13.12 7.97
N GLY A 92 -17.27 11.96 8.61
CA GLY A 92 -18.39 11.41 9.35
C GLY A 92 -19.38 10.65 8.49
N VAL A 93 -19.49 9.35 8.73
CA VAL A 93 -20.80 8.71 8.66
C VAL A 93 -21.69 9.52 9.62
N GLU A 94 -22.59 10.33 9.08
CA GLU A 94 -23.76 10.75 9.85
C GLU A 94 -24.54 9.45 10.12
N ASP A 95 -24.34 8.90 11.32
CA ASP A 95 -25.23 7.89 11.87
C ASP A 95 -26.62 8.55 11.97
N GLU A 96 -27.53 8.19 11.06
CA GLU A 96 -28.98 8.46 11.19
C GLU A 96 -29.60 7.73 12.38
#